data_AF-A0A0B4ES01-F1
#
_entry.id   AF-A0A0B4ES01-F1
#
_cell.length_a   1.000
_cell.length_b   1.000
_cell.length_c   1.000
_cell.angle_alpha   90.00
_cell.angle_beta   90.00
_cell.angle_gamma   90.00
#
_symmetry.space_group_name_H-M   'P 1'
#
loop_
_entity.id
_entity.type
_entity.pdbx_description
1 polymer ?
#
loop_
_entity_poly.entity_id
_entity_poly.type
_entity_poly.pdbx_seq_one_letter_code
_entity_poly.pdbx_strand_id
1 'polypeptide(L)'
;MCLSTLSNLAIVDADLWRARGLNRESLELAQRVGNPLFEALAHYDRARVLQARGEILRSLDEVRQGLQRLQGLAPQRLYAVRARLSLYEGYLLLARYQPEAGLARLRAGLV
;
A
#
# COMPACT_ATOMS: atom_id res chain seq x y z
N MET A 1 -9.83 4.36 8.85
CA MET A 1 -8.95 5.53 9.05
C MET A 1 -8.17 5.46 10.36
N CYS A 2 -8.80 5.29 11.54
CA CYS A 2 -8.07 5.23 12.81
C CYS A 2 -7.04 4.08 12.88
N LEU A 3 -7.40 2.87 12.44
CA LEU A 3 -6.49 1.71 12.43
C LEU A 3 -5.26 1.92 11.53
N SER A 4 -5.43 2.53 10.35
CA SER A 4 -4.32 2.91 9.47
C SER A 4 -3.33 3.85 10.14
N THR A 5 -3.82 4.89 10.82
CA THR A 5 -2.97 5.82 11.56
C THR A 5 -2.24 5.13 12.72
N LEU A 6 -2.95 4.31 13.51
CA LEU A 6 -2.35 3.56 14.61
C LEU A 6 -1.30 2.54 14.11
N SER A 7 -1.55 1.88 12.99
CA SER A 7 -0.59 0.97 12.37
C SER A 7 0.69 1.71 11.95
N ASN A 8 0.55 2.93 11.43
CA ASN A 8 1.69 3.74 11.02
C ASN A 8 2.50 4.26 12.20
N LEU A 9 1.83 4.62 13.32
CA LEU A 9 2.51 4.94 14.58
C LEU A 9 3.29 3.71 15.11
N ALA A 10 2.67 2.54 15.12
CA ALA A 10 3.32 1.31 15.56
C ALA A 10 4.56 0.92 14.70
N ILE A 11 4.55 1.23 13.39
CA ILE A 11 5.75 1.10 12.55
C ILE A 11 6.87 2.02 13.03
N VAL A 12 6.56 3.30 13.32
CA VAL A 12 7.53 4.29 13.81
C VAL A 12 8.10 3.88 15.16
N ASP A 13 7.28 3.29 16.03
CA ASP A 13 7.70 2.77 17.34
C ASP A 13 8.43 1.41 17.25
N ALA A 14 8.70 0.91 16.04
CA ALA A 14 9.26 -0.42 15.77
C ALA A 14 8.46 -1.60 16.33
N ASP A 15 7.21 -1.39 16.75
CA ASP A 15 6.28 -2.44 17.18
C ASP A 15 5.56 -3.04 15.95
N LEU A 16 6.31 -3.82 15.18
CA LEU A 16 5.85 -4.43 13.93
C LEU A 16 4.78 -5.51 14.14
N TRP A 17 4.71 -6.10 15.34
CA TRP A 17 3.67 -7.06 15.71
C TRP A 17 2.32 -6.36 15.87
N ARG A 18 2.29 -5.26 16.63
CA ARG A 18 1.09 -4.44 16.77
C ARG A 18 0.67 -3.83 15.44
N ALA A 19 1.62 -3.33 14.65
CA ALA A 19 1.33 -2.80 13.32
C ALA A 19 0.65 -3.85 12.42
N ARG A 20 1.15 -5.10 12.44
CA ARG A 20 0.53 -6.21 11.71
C ARG A 20 -0.89 -6.52 12.17
N GLY A 21 -1.15 -6.54 13.48
CA GLY A 21 -2.47 -6.77 14.04
C GLY A 21 -3.49 -5.71 13.59
N LEU A 22 -3.12 -4.44 13.76
CA LEU A 22 -3.95 -3.29 13.35
C LEU A 22 -4.23 -3.28 11.85
N ASN A 23 -3.23 -3.62 11.04
CA ASN A 23 -3.40 -3.68 9.60
C ASN A 23 -4.34 -4.81 9.16
N ARG A 24 -4.24 -6.00 9.77
CA ARG A 24 -5.15 -7.12 9.51
C ARG A 24 -6.60 -6.73 9.79
N GLU A 25 -6.86 -6.12 10.95
CA GLU A 25 -8.19 -5.64 11.31
C GLU A 25 -8.71 -4.59 10.32
N SER A 26 -7.86 -3.65 9.93
CA SER A 26 -8.19 -2.62 8.94
C SER A 26 -8.59 -3.22 7.58
N LEU A 27 -7.86 -4.25 7.12
CA LEU A 27 -8.16 -4.92 5.86
C LEU A 27 -9.46 -5.74 5.94
N GLU A 28 -9.68 -6.48 7.02
CA GLU A 28 -10.92 -7.24 7.24
C GLU A 28 -12.14 -6.30 7.26
N LEU A 29 -12.04 -5.14 7.92
CA LEU A 29 -13.08 -4.11 7.92
C LEU A 29 -13.32 -3.51 6.52
N ALA A 30 -12.24 -3.18 5.80
CA ALA A 30 -12.34 -2.64 4.45
C ALA A 30 -13.06 -3.61 3.49
N GLN A 31 -12.74 -4.89 3.56
CA GLN A 31 -13.39 -5.94 2.78
C GLN A 31 -14.86 -6.12 3.13
N ARG A 32 -15.24 -6.05 4.42
CA ARG A 32 -16.64 -6.11 4.85
C ARG A 32 -17.47 -4.94 4.33
N VAL A 33 -16.87 -3.76 4.26
CA VAL A 33 -17.52 -2.56 3.69
C VAL A 33 -17.60 -2.65 2.16
N GLY A 34 -16.68 -3.39 1.52
CA GLY A 34 -16.63 -3.57 0.07
C GLY A 34 -16.29 -2.29 -0.70
N ASN A 35 -15.57 -1.35 -0.07
CA ASN A 35 -15.14 -0.11 -0.73
C ASN A 35 -13.71 -0.27 -1.28
N PRO A 36 -13.53 -0.25 -2.61
CA PRO A 36 -12.22 -0.47 -3.23
C PRO A 36 -11.15 0.53 -2.79
N LEU A 37 -11.52 1.77 -2.45
CA LEU A 37 -10.58 2.78 -1.99
C LEU A 37 -10.04 2.46 -0.59
N PHE A 38 -10.88 1.91 0.28
CA PHE A 38 -10.46 1.48 1.62
C PHE A 38 -9.66 0.19 1.57
N GLU A 39 -10.04 -0.77 0.71
CA GLU A 39 -9.24 -1.99 0.51
C GLU A 39 -7.84 -1.63 -0.02
N ALA A 40 -7.75 -0.75 -1.02
CA ALA A 40 -6.48 -0.27 -1.55
C ALA A 40 -5.62 0.43 -0.48
N LEU A 41 -6.24 1.22 0.40
CA LEU A 41 -5.54 1.86 1.52
C LEU A 41 -5.02 0.83 2.53
N ALA A 42 -5.82 -0.17 2.86
CA ALA A 42 -5.41 -1.24 3.77
C ALA A 42 -4.25 -2.08 3.20
N HIS A 43 -4.28 -2.37 1.90
CA HIS A 43 -3.16 -3.00 1.18
C HIS A 43 -1.89 -2.15 1.22
N TYR A 44 -2.01 -0.82 1.02
CA TYR A 44 -0.88 0.10 1.15
C TYR A 44 -0.26 0.06 2.56
N ASP A 45 -1.08 0.16 3.61
CA ASP A 45 -0.57 0.09 4.99
C ASP A 45 0.12 -1.26 5.27
N ARG A 46 -0.42 -2.35 4.70
CA ARG A 46 0.15 -3.69 4.86
C ARG A 46 1.50 -3.81 4.18
N ALA A 47 1.62 -3.26 2.98
CA ALA A 47 2.87 -3.20 2.24
C ALA A 47 3.95 -2.48 3.06
N ARG A 48 3.61 -1.40 3.77
CA ARG A 48 4.55 -0.70 4.66
C ARG A 48 5.01 -1.55 5.84
N VAL A 49 4.09 -2.26 6.49
CA VAL A 49 4.45 -3.20 7.58
C VAL A 49 5.38 -4.29 7.06
N LEU A 50 5.11 -4.85 5.87
CA LEU A 50 5.96 -5.86 5.24
C LEU A 50 7.35 -5.30 4.92
N GLN A 51 7.43 -4.11 4.35
CA GLN A 51 8.70 -3.45 4.03
C GLN A 51 9.52 -3.15 5.29
N ALA A 52 8.88 -2.65 6.36
CA ALA A 52 9.54 -2.41 7.64
C ALA A 52 10.11 -3.70 8.27
N ARG A 53 9.53 -4.86 7.93
CA ARG A 53 10.01 -6.19 8.34
C ARG A 53 11.06 -6.79 7.37
N GLY A 54 11.46 -6.05 6.34
CA GLY A 54 12.40 -6.51 5.31
C GLY A 54 11.78 -7.41 4.23
N GLU A 55 10.46 -7.59 4.22
CA GLU A 55 9.75 -8.50 3.32
C GLU A 55 9.40 -7.82 1.98
N ILE A 56 10.41 -7.32 1.26
CA ILE A 56 10.23 -6.45 0.08
C ILE A 56 9.38 -7.09 -1.03
N LEU A 57 9.59 -8.37 -1.34
CA LEU A 57 8.82 -9.06 -2.38
C LEU A 57 7.33 -9.17 -2.03
N ARG A 58 7.03 -9.47 -0.77
CA ARG A 58 5.66 -9.53 -0.27
C ARG A 58 5.02 -8.15 -0.21
N SER A 59 5.80 -7.14 0.17
CA SER A 59 5.37 -5.75 0.12
C SER A 59 4.95 -5.34 -1.30
N LEU A 60 5.76 -5.69 -2.31
CA LEU A 60 5.47 -5.39 -3.70
C LEU A 60 4.21 -6.10 -4.20
N ASP A 61 4.03 -7.38 -3.85
CA ASP A 61 2.81 -8.12 -4.18
C ASP A 61 1.57 -7.47 -3.57
N GLU A 62 1.65 -7.04 -2.31
CA GLU A 62 0.54 -6.41 -1.61
C GLU A 62 0.14 -5.06 -2.24
N VAL A 63 1.13 -4.27 -2.70
CA VAL A 63 0.86 -3.04 -3.47
C VAL A 63 0.11 -3.33 -4.76
N ARG A 64 0.49 -4.39 -5.48
CA ARG A 64 -0.16 -4.79 -6.74
C ARG A 64 -1.59 -5.26 -6.50
N GLN A 65 -1.85 -5.99 -5.42
CA GLN A 65 -3.21 -6.34 -5.01
C GLN A 65 -4.04 -5.07 -4.73
N GLY A 66 -3.47 -4.10 -4.02
CA GLY A 66 -4.11 -2.80 -3.79
C GLY A 66 -4.47 -2.06 -5.08
N LEU A 67 -3.55 -2.02 -6.05
CA LEU A 67 -3.80 -1.43 -7.38
C LEU A 67 -4.87 -2.20 -8.15
N GLN A 68 -4.90 -3.53 -8.04
CA GLN A 68 -5.91 -4.37 -8.68
C GLN A 68 -7.33 -4.04 -8.19
N ARG A 69 -7.51 -3.76 -6.90
CA ARG A 69 -8.81 -3.32 -6.36
C ARG A 69 -9.33 -2.05 -7.03
N LEU A 70 -8.44 -1.19 -7.53
CA LEU A 70 -8.78 0.09 -8.14
C LEU A 70 -9.04 0.00 -9.66
N GLN A 71 -8.90 -1.18 -10.29
CA GLN A 71 -9.05 -1.34 -11.75
C GLN A 71 -10.46 -1.02 -12.26
N GLY A 72 -11.49 -1.27 -11.45
CA GLY A 72 -12.88 -0.95 -11.80
C GLY A 72 -13.25 0.53 -11.68
N LEU A 73 -12.35 1.36 -11.14
CA LEU A 73 -12.59 2.80 -10.99
C LEU A 73 -12.04 3.58 -12.18
N ALA A 74 -12.77 4.61 -12.61
CA ALA A 74 -12.38 5.46 -13.73
C ALA A 74 -10.88 5.86 -13.67
N PRO A 75 -10.08 5.57 -14.71
CA PRO A 75 -8.66 5.84 -14.70
C PRO A 75 -8.35 7.35 -14.71
N GLN A 76 -9.22 8.17 -15.32
CA GLN A 76 -9.06 9.62 -15.41
C GLN A 76 -9.35 10.35 -14.08
N ARG A 77 -10.00 9.68 -13.12
CA ARG A 77 -10.28 10.29 -11.82
C ARG A 77 -9.07 10.11 -10.90
N LEU A 78 -8.62 11.23 -10.36
CA LEU A 78 -7.53 11.26 -9.39
C LEU A 78 -8.01 10.68 -8.06
N TYR A 79 -7.41 9.57 -7.66
CA TYR A 79 -7.57 8.97 -6.34
C TYR A 79 -6.23 8.99 -5.64
N ALA A 80 -6.13 9.69 -4.51
CA ALA A 80 -4.89 9.81 -3.75
C ALA A 80 -4.29 8.45 -3.38
N VAL A 81 -5.12 7.43 -3.11
CA VAL A 81 -4.65 6.07 -2.81
C VAL A 81 -4.02 5.38 -4.03
N ARG A 82 -4.50 5.65 -5.25
CA ARG A 82 -3.91 5.13 -6.50
C ARG A 82 -2.51 5.71 -6.69
N ALA A 83 -2.40 7.03 -6.60
CA ALA A 83 -1.12 7.74 -6.68
C ALA A 83 -0.13 7.20 -5.62
N ARG A 84 -0.60 7.05 -4.38
CA ARG A 84 0.23 6.54 -3.26
C ARG A 84 0.73 5.11 -3.51
N LEU A 85 -0.13 4.22 -4.01
CA LEU A 85 0.26 2.86 -4.36
C LEU A 85 1.26 2.83 -5.53
N SER A 86 1.04 3.61 -6.59
CA SER A 86 1.97 3.70 -7.74
C SER A 86 3.34 4.23 -7.31
N LEU A 87 3.38 5.28 -6.49
CA LEU A 87 4.62 5.82 -5.95
C LEU A 87 5.35 4.79 -5.08
N TYR A 88 4.61 4.07 -4.24
CA TYR A 88 5.20 3.06 -3.37
C TYR A 88 5.68 1.82 -4.13
N GLU A 89 4.98 1.40 -5.19
CA GLU A 89 5.45 0.37 -6.12
C GLU A 89 6.79 0.79 -6.74
N GLY A 90 6.87 2.03 -7.20
CA GLY A 90 8.10 2.61 -7.74
C GLY A 90 9.26 2.58 -6.75
N TYR A 91 9.03 3.03 -5.51
CA TYR A 91 10.01 2.95 -4.42
C TYR A 91 10.50 1.52 -4.17
N LEU A 92 9.60 0.55 -4.06
CA LEU A 92 9.96 -0.85 -3.81
C LEU A 92 10.75 -1.46 -4.98
N LEU A 93 10.42 -1.10 -6.22
CA LEU A 93 11.18 -1.52 -7.40
C LEU A 93 12.60 -0.93 -7.42
N LEU A 94 12.76 0.34 -7.02
CA LEU A 94 14.09 0.95 -6.86
C LEU A 94 14.89 0.24 -5.76
N ALA A 95 14.27 -0.08 -4.63
CA ALA A 95 14.91 -0.86 -3.56
C ALA A 95 15.34 -2.27 -4.00
N ARG A 96 14.77 -2.78 -5.10
CA ARG A 96 15.11 -4.05 -5.74
C ARG A 96 16.09 -3.90 -6.91
N TYR A 97 16.71 -2.73 -7.09
CA TYR A 97 17.60 -2.45 -8.22
C TYR A 97 16.93 -2.63 -9.59
N GLN A 98 15.64 -2.29 -9.70
CA GLN A 98 14.88 -2.26 -10.97
C GLN A 98 14.58 -0.81 -11.37
N PRO A 99 15.59 -0.01 -11.78
CA PRO A 99 15.49 1.43 -11.94
C PRO A 99 14.47 1.85 -13.00
N GLU A 100 14.45 1.20 -14.15
CA GLU A 100 13.55 1.53 -15.26
C GLU A 100 12.08 1.36 -14.87
N ALA A 101 11.75 0.20 -14.31
CA ALA A 101 10.39 -0.09 -13.84
C ALA A 101 10.00 0.80 -12.66
N GLY A 102 10.94 1.06 -11.73
CA GLY A 102 10.70 1.92 -10.58
C GLY A 102 10.38 3.37 -10.98
N LEU A 103 11.19 3.96 -11.86
CA LEU A 103 10.97 5.32 -12.36
C LEU A 103 9.67 5.45 -13.16
N ALA A 104 9.32 4.44 -13.96
CA ALA A 104 8.05 4.41 -14.68
C ALA A 104 6.85 4.48 -13.71
N ARG A 105 6.88 3.71 -12.61
CA ARG A 105 5.81 3.72 -11.60
C ARG A 105 5.77 5.00 -10.78
N LEU A 106 6.93 5.58 -10.46
CA LEU A 106 6.98 6.89 -9.79
C LEU A 106 6.30 7.97 -10.65
N ARG A 107 6.63 8.03 -11.95
CA ARG A 107 6.00 8.98 -12.88
C ARG A 107 4.50 8.77 -12.96
N ALA A 108 4.05 7.52 -13.08
CA ALA A 108 2.62 7.18 -13.13
C ALA A 108 1.84 7.54 -11.86
N GLY A 109 2.52 7.77 -10.73
CA GLY A 109 1.88 8.22 -9.49
C GLY A 109 1.75 9.74 -9.34
N LEU A 110 2.34 10.53 -10.26
CA LEU A 110 2.33 12.00 -10.21
C LEU A 110 1.33 12.65 -11.18
N VAL A 111 0.79 11.86 -12.12
CA VAL A 111 -0.21 12.26 -13.13
C VAL A 111 -1.51 11.53 -12.92
#